data_AF-A0A4P9WPP1-F1
#
_entry.id   AF-A0A4P9WPP1-F1
#
_cell.length_a   1.000
_cell.length_b   1.000
_cell.length_c   1.000
_cell.angle_alpha   90.00
_cell.angle_beta   90.00
_cell.angle_gamma   90.00
#
_symmetry.space_group_name_H-M   'P 1'
#
loop_
_entity.id
_entity.type
_entity.pdbx_description
1 polymer ?
#
loop_
_entity_poly.entity_id
_entity_poly.type
_entity_poly.pdbx_seq_one_letter_code
_entity_poly.pdbx_strand_id
1 'polypeptide(L)'
;MPVEWVEMIDDPTCKSTTFITPENYVVLVKTFKAILQERQFSPIVKIVGPGVGHLTSNVATDDPYVSAFSDTIDLLDAWSVQVLECKKDVCLWNEGSFESRNYVKKQLVKSVQSCNWTIIDIPVYVTKFSSNATRFPSRFDYGHSAPETVDYALPIMDNACGILSSGASNAICWYLANKLSIKSVYKYDGAKRPQRDALALLYKTIPQSGIIFQSNDVIWEHQTTKQ
;
A
#
# COMPACT_ATOMS: atom_id res chain seq x y z
N MET A 1 -0.16 -2.67 -24.59
CA MET A 1 -1.15 -2.01 -23.72
C MET A 1 -0.71 -0.57 -23.56
N PRO A 2 -1.60 0.42 -23.71
CA PRO A 2 -1.26 1.81 -23.43
C PRO A 2 -0.87 1.97 -21.95
N VAL A 3 0.02 2.92 -21.66
CA VAL A 3 0.36 3.28 -20.28
C VAL A 3 -0.75 4.20 -19.76
N GLU A 4 -1.45 3.77 -18.71
CA GLU A 4 -2.58 4.54 -18.14
C GLU A 4 -2.17 5.36 -16.91
N TRP A 5 -1.21 4.87 -16.13
CA TRP A 5 -0.78 5.48 -14.87
C TRP A 5 0.74 5.55 -14.81
N VAL A 6 1.28 6.65 -14.28
CA VAL A 6 2.71 6.83 -14.04
C VAL A 6 2.94 7.38 -12.65
N GLU A 7 3.86 6.74 -11.92
CA GLU A 7 4.51 7.28 -10.72
C GLU A 7 5.90 7.78 -11.11
N MET A 8 6.23 9.03 -10.77
CA MET A 8 7.46 9.67 -11.27
C MET A 8 8.72 9.03 -10.69
N ILE A 9 8.69 8.75 -9.38
CA ILE A 9 9.82 8.25 -8.62
C ILE A 9 9.30 7.26 -7.59
N ASP A 10 10.04 6.16 -7.46
CA ASP A 10 9.81 5.16 -6.42
C ASP A 10 10.45 5.60 -5.09
N ASP A 11 9.65 5.66 -4.02
CA ASP A 11 10.05 6.05 -2.66
C ASP A 11 10.99 7.27 -2.60
N PRO A 12 10.46 8.46 -2.90
CA PRO A 12 11.28 9.67 -2.99
C PRO A 12 11.83 10.14 -1.62
N THR A 13 11.49 9.45 -0.53
CA THR A 13 12.06 9.69 0.80
C THR A 13 13.35 8.91 1.06
N CYS A 14 13.64 7.91 0.24
CA CYS A 14 14.77 7.01 0.41
C CYS A 14 16.12 7.68 0.08
N LYS A 15 16.79 8.22 1.12
CA LYS A 15 18.10 8.91 1.03
C LYS A 15 19.21 8.12 0.32
N SER A 16 19.13 6.79 0.29
CA SER A 16 20.17 5.95 -0.31
C SER A 16 19.99 5.68 -1.80
N THR A 17 18.85 6.03 -2.40
CA THR A 17 18.56 5.65 -3.79
C THR A 17 17.94 6.77 -4.61
N THR A 18 16.71 7.15 -4.31
CA THR A 18 15.82 7.96 -5.17
C THR A 18 15.38 9.27 -4.51
N PHE A 19 16.13 9.72 -3.51
CA PHE A 19 15.77 10.90 -2.74
C PHE A 19 15.62 12.15 -3.60
N ILE A 20 14.49 12.81 -3.43
CA ILE A 20 14.17 14.13 -3.96
C ILE A 20 13.48 14.91 -2.84
N THR A 21 13.57 16.25 -2.88
CA THR A 21 12.81 17.06 -1.92
C THR A 21 11.36 17.19 -2.38
N PRO A 22 10.40 17.39 -1.46
CA PRO A 22 8.99 17.58 -1.79
C PRO A 22 8.74 18.63 -2.88
N GLU A 23 9.38 19.79 -2.77
CA GLU A 23 9.20 20.92 -3.70
C GLU A 23 9.69 20.57 -5.10
N ASN A 24 10.82 19.85 -5.18
CA ASN A 24 11.37 19.39 -6.44
C ASN A 24 10.52 18.29 -7.07
N TYR A 25 9.87 17.44 -6.26
CA TYR A 25 8.90 16.46 -6.76
C TYR A 25 7.69 17.15 -7.39
N VAL A 26 7.15 18.20 -6.75
CA VAL A 26 6.06 19.01 -7.33
C VAL A 26 6.48 19.61 -8.66
N VAL A 27 7.68 20.19 -8.76
CA VAL A 27 8.23 20.73 -10.02
C VAL A 27 8.37 19.64 -11.09
N LEU A 28 8.83 18.45 -10.72
CA LEU A 28 8.93 17.31 -11.63
C LEU A 28 7.57 16.91 -12.20
N VAL A 29 6.54 16.80 -11.35
CA VAL A 29 5.16 16.50 -11.78
C VAL A 29 4.61 17.58 -12.71
N LYS A 30 4.78 18.86 -12.36
CA LYS A 30 4.37 19.99 -13.21
C LYS A 30 5.03 19.93 -14.59
N THR A 31 6.33 19.69 -14.61
CA THR A 31 7.12 19.59 -15.84
C THR A 31 6.65 18.42 -16.71
N PHE A 32 6.40 17.26 -16.09
CA PHE A 32 5.91 16.09 -16.80
C PHE A 32 4.52 16.33 -17.41
N LYS A 33 3.57 16.94 -16.66
CA LYS A 33 2.25 17.32 -17.20
C LYS A 33 2.37 18.27 -18.39
N ALA A 34 3.24 19.28 -18.30
CA ALA A 34 3.46 20.22 -19.41
C ALA A 34 3.97 19.50 -20.68
N ILE A 35 4.91 18.57 -20.53
CA ILE A 35 5.43 17.76 -21.66
C ILE A 35 4.33 16.88 -22.27
N LEU A 36 3.50 16.24 -21.45
CA LEU A 36 2.38 15.43 -21.95
C LEU A 36 1.37 16.25 -22.75
N GLN A 37 1.05 17.47 -22.27
CA GLN A 37 0.16 18.40 -22.95
C GLN A 37 0.74 18.87 -24.29
N GLU A 38 2.02 19.26 -24.30
CA GLU A 38 2.72 19.70 -25.53
C GLU A 38 2.73 18.59 -26.59
N ARG A 39 2.95 17.35 -26.17
CA ARG A 39 2.99 16.17 -27.06
C ARG A 39 1.62 15.66 -27.49
N GLN A 40 0.53 16.26 -26.99
CA GLN A 40 -0.85 15.81 -27.25
C GLN A 40 -1.01 14.29 -27.03
N PHE A 41 -0.39 13.79 -25.97
CA PHE A 41 -0.34 12.34 -25.74
C PHE A 41 -1.75 11.79 -25.51
N SER A 42 -2.10 10.73 -26.23
CA SER A 42 -3.40 10.04 -26.14
C SER A 42 -3.17 8.53 -26.03
N PRO A 43 -3.73 7.86 -25.00
CA PRO A 43 -4.67 8.36 -24.00
C PRO A 43 -4.03 9.31 -22.97
N ILE A 44 -4.86 10.08 -22.26
CA ILE A 44 -4.42 10.92 -21.14
C ILE A 44 -3.84 10.01 -20.06
N VAL A 45 -2.54 10.16 -19.81
CA VAL A 45 -1.82 9.44 -18.76
C VAL A 45 -2.15 10.08 -17.41
N LYS A 46 -2.62 9.26 -16.47
CA LYS A 46 -2.87 9.67 -15.08
C LYS A 46 -1.59 9.64 -14.27
N ILE A 47 -1.45 10.58 -13.35
CA ILE A 47 -0.28 10.70 -12.49
C ILE A 47 -0.65 10.28 -11.07
N VAL A 48 0.10 9.34 -10.54
CA VAL A 48 0.03 8.91 -9.16
C VAL A 48 1.34 9.26 -8.45
N GLY A 49 1.28 9.74 -7.22
CA GLY A 49 2.48 10.14 -6.48
C GLY A 49 2.14 10.53 -5.05
N PRO A 50 3.12 10.75 -4.17
CA PRO A 50 4.56 10.66 -4.40
C PRO A 50 5.15 9.26 -4.21
N GLY A 51 4.39 8.31 -3.65
CA GLY A 51 4.89 6.96 -3.36
C GLY A 51 5.74 6.92 -2.10
N VAL A 52 5.45 7.78 -1.11
CA VAL A 52 6.19 7.88 0.15
C VAL A 52 6.10 6.55 0.92
N GLY A 53 7.27 6.04 1.31
CA GLY A 53 7.38 4.81 2.09
C GLY A 53 7.48 5.03 3.60
N HIS A 54 6.99 4.01 4.31
CA HIS A 54 7.22 3.66 5.72
C HIS A 54 6.05 3.87 6.67
N LEU A 55 5.75 2.78 7.39
CA LEU A 55 5.15 2.82 8.73
C LEU A 55 6.17 3.49 9.65
N THR A 56 5.97 4.76 9.98
CA THR A 56 6.60 5.24 11.20
C THR A 56 5.51 5.55 12.20
N SER A 57 5.75 5.10 13.42
CA SER A 57 4.97 5.48 14.60
C SER A 57 4.97 6.99 14.87
N ASN A 58 5.67 7.80 14.06
CA ASN A 58 5.91 9.22 14.24
C ASN A 58 5.62 10.08 12.99
N VAL A 59 5.03 9.54 11.90
CA VAL A 59 4.74 10.32 10.67
C VAL A 59 3.38 11.04 10.72
N ALA A 60 2.57 10.79 11.75
CA ALA A 60 1.33 11.53 11.95
C ALA A 60 1.63 12.95 12.45
N THR A 61 1.90 13.88 11.52
CA THR A 61 1.23 15.19 11.36
C THR A 61 1.87 16.06 10.27
N ASP A 62 3.15 15.85 9.94
CA ASP A 62 3.93 16.71 9.03
C ASP A 62 4.66 15.89 7.97
N ASP A 63 3.95 15.15 7.11
CA ASP A 63 4.61 14.62 5.90
C ASP A 63 4.96 15.81 4.99
N PRO A 64 6.25 16.12 4.77
CA PRO A 64 6.65 17.28 3.97
C PRO A 64 6.09 17.25 2.54
N TYR A 65 5.78 16.06 2.00
CA TYR A 65 5.12 15.93 0.71
C TYR A 65 3.68 16.40 0.73
N VAL A 66 2.95 16.12 1.80
CA VAL A 66 1.56 16.58 1.92
C VAL A 66 1.51 18.10 1.96
N SER A 67 2.40 18.73 2.74
CA SER A 67 2.53 20.19 2.79
C SER A 67 2.94 20.79 1.44
N ALA A 68 3.87 20.16 0.71
CA ALA A 68 4.31 20.66 -0.59
C ALA A 68 3.20 20.58 -1.67
N PHE A 69 2.31 19.59 -1.55
CA PHE A 69 1.18 19.41 -2.47
C PHE A 69 -0.11 20.10 -2.03
N SER A 70 -0.17 20.77 -0.86
CA SER A 70 -1.41 21.35 -0.32
C SER A 70 -2.15 22.26 -1.31
N ASP A 71 -1.40 23.07 -2.04
CA ASP A 71 -1.94 24.06 -3.00
C ASP A 71 -1.92 23.55 -4.45
N THR A 72 -1.46 22.32 -4.67
CA THR A 72 -1.25 21.76 -6.02
C THR A 72 -1.67 20.30 -6.10
N ILE A 73 -2.64 19.90 -5.27
CA ILE A 73 -3.08 18.51 -5.19
C ILE A 73 -3.72 18.01 -6.48
N ASP A 74 -4.32 18.92 -7.25
CA ASP A 74 -4.89 18.72 -8.59
C ASP A 74 -3.85 18.32 -9.65
N LEU A 75 -2.56 18.41 -9.32
CA LEU A 75 -1.50 17.85 -10.16
C LEU A 75 -1.54 16.32 -10.19
N LEU A 76 -2.06 15.68 -9.16
CA LEU A 76 -2.13 14.23 -9.02
C LEU A 76 -3.56 13.72 -9.26
N ASP A 77 -3.68 12.59 -9.94
CA ASP A 77 -4.95 11.86 -10.10
C ASP A 77 -5.19 10.89 -8.92
N ALA A 78 -4.14 10.50 -8.22
CA ALA A 78 -4.18 9.66 -7.03
C ALA A 78 -2.97 9.94 -6.13
N TRP A 79 -3.17 9.83 -4.81
CA TRP A 79 -2.07 9.89 -3.85
C TRP A 79 -1.51 8.49 -3.59
N SER A 80 -0.23 8.25 -3.84
CA SER A 80 0.39 6.94 -3.57
C SER A 80 1.15 6.84 -2.26
N VAL A 81 1.01 5.67 -1.64
CA VAL A 81 1.66 5.31 -0.38
C VAL A 81 2.27 3.92 -0.47
N GLN A 82 3.42 3.70 0.15
CA GLN A 82 4.01 2.36 0.30
C GLN A 82 3.85 1.85 1.73
N VAL A 83 3.07 0.79 1.87
CA VAL A 83 2.70 0.20 3.15
C VAL A 83 3.61 -1.01 3.41
N LEU A 84 4.77 -0.73 3.98
CA LEU A 84 5.84 -1.72 4.21
C LEU A 84 6.17 -1.83 5.69
N GLU A 85 6.25 -3.07 6.18
CA GLU A 85 6.69 -3.42 7.54
C GLU A 85 8.11 -2.89 7.81
N CYS A 86 8.27 -2.12 8.90
CA CYS A 86 9.59 -1.78 9.40
C CYS A 86 10.19 -2.95 10.21
N LYS A 87 11.47 -2.87 10.56
CA LYS A 87 12.15 -3.93 11.33
C LYS A 87 11.42 -4.31 12.62
N LYS A 88 10.81 -3.33 13.32
CA LYS A 88 10.02 -3.58 14.53
C LYS A 88 8.75 -4.37 14.23
N ASP A 89 8.04 -4.01 13.16
CA ASP A 89 6.82 -4.70 12.74
C ASP A 89 7.10 -6.15 12.37
N VAL A 90 8.22 -6.41 11.69
CA VAL A 90 8.66 -7.77 11.36
C VAL A 90 8.93 -8.58 12.62
N CYS A 91 9.59 -8.00 13.63
CA CYS A 91 9.79 -8.67 14.91
C CYS A 91 8.47 -9.01 15.59
N LEU A 92 7.54 -8.06 15.66
CA LEU A 92 6.21 -8.25 16.26
C LEU A 92 5.38 -9.28 15.51
N TRP A 93 5.39 -9.28 14.17
CA TRP A 93 4.77 -10.34 13.38
C TRP A 93 5.36 -11.72 13.71
N ASN A 94 6.69 -11.78 13.80
CA ASN A 94 7.43 -13.02 14.05
C ASN A 94 7.30 -13.54 15.49
N GLU A 95 6.95 -12.69 16.47
CA GLU A 95 6.54 -13.15 17.82
C GLU A 95 5.30 -14.04 17.74
N GLY A 96 4.44 -13.82 16.75
CA GLY A 96 3.31 -14.69 16.43
C GLY A 96 2.15 -14.65 17.42
N SER A 97 2.17 -13.75 18.41
CA SER A 97 1.02 -13.50 19.30
C SER A 97 -0.11 -12.81 18.54
N PHE A 98 -1.35 -13.02 18.97
CA PHE A 98 -2.52 -12.38 18.36
C PHE A 98 -2.44 -10.85 18.49
N GLU A 99 -1.97 -10.36 19.63
CA GLU A 99 -1.81 -8.95 19.96
C GLU A 99 -0.76 -8.28 19.06
N SER A 100 0.41 -8.90 18.88
CA SER A 100 1.48 -8.34 18.04
C SER A 100 1.06 -8.27 16.57
N ARG A 101 0.36 -9.30 16.07
CA ARG A 101 -0.22 -9.31 14.71
C ARG A 101 -1.27 -8.20 14.53
N ASN A 102 -2.19 -8.06 15.48
CA ASN A 102 -3.19 -7.00 15.46
C ASN A 102 -2.57 -5.60 15.56
N TYR A 103 -1.50 -5.44 16.33
CA TYR A 103 -0.77 -4.18 16.41
C TYR A 103 -0.23 -3.79 15.04
N VAL A 104 0.50 -4.69 14.37
CA VAL A 104 1.08 -4.37 13.05
C VAL A 104 -0.02 -4.07 12.04
N LYS A 105 -1.09 -4.88 12.00
CA LYS A 105 -2.26 -4.62 11.15
C LYS A 105 -2.83 -3.21 11.37
N LYS A 106 -3.00 -2.80 12.63
CA LYS A 106 -3.48 -1.46 12.97
C LYS A 106 -2.51 -0.37 12.52
N GLN A 107 -1.20 -0.60 12.54
CA GLN A 107 -0.23 0.36 12.00
C GLN A 107 -0.37 0.49 10.47
N LEU A 108 -0.51 -0.63 9.74
CA LEU A 108 -0.70 -0.63 8.29
C LEU A 108 -1.94 0.18 7.87
N VAL A 109 -3.06 -0.06 8.57
CA VAL A 109 -4.32 0.66 8.37
C VAL A 109 -4.17 2.17 8.66
N LYS A 110 -3.48 2.52 9.75
CA LYS A 110 -3.28 3.92 10.14
C LYS A 110 -2.51 4.73 9.10
N SER A 111 -1.53 4.13 8.43
CA SER A 111 -0.78 4.83 7.37
C SER A 111 -1.68 5.31 6.22
N VAL A 112 -2.61 4.46 5.78
CA VAL A 112 -3.57 4.83 4.73
C VAL A 112 -4.60 5.85 5.25
N GLN A 113 -5.15 5.62 6.43
CA GLN A 113 -6.16 6.51 7.02
C GLN A 113 -5.62 7.92 7.25
N SER A 114 -4.35 8.05 7.66
CA SER A 114 -3.70 9.35 7.80
C SER A 114 -3.71 10.13 6.48
N CYS A 115 -3.29 9.49 5.37
CA CYS A 115 -3.29 10.15 4.06
C CYS A 115 -4.71 10.50 3.58
N ASN A 116 -5.69 9.60 3.79
CA ASN A 116 -7.09 9.86 3.45
C ASN A 116 -7.66 11.08 4.19
N TRP A 117 -7.22 11.36 5.41
CA TRP A 117 -7.68 12.51 6.18
C TRP A 117 -6.96 13.81 5.82
N THR A 118 -5.67 13.75 5.50
CA THR A 118 -4.91 14.97 5.20
C THR A 118 -5.09 15.45 3.76
N ILE A 119 -5.46 14.56 2.85
CA ILE A 119 -5.54 14.84 1.41
C ILE A 119 -6.94 14.54 0.93
N ILE A 120 -7.83 15.50 1.14
CA ILE A 120 -9.26 15.38 0.86
C ILE A 120 -9.48 15.34 -0.67
N ASP A 121 -10.49 14.60 -1.11
CA ASP A 121 -10.96 14.50 -2.51
C ASP A 121 -10.03 13.82 -3.54
N ILE A 122 -8.84 13.35 -3.14
CA ILE A 122 -7.98 12.51 -3.99
C ILE A 122 -7.98 11.05 -3.50
N PRO A 123 -8.11 10.05 -4.38
CA PRO A 123 -8.05 8.66 -3.94
C PRO A 123 -6.63 8.27 -3.53
N VAL A 124 -6.52 7.54 -2.41
CA VAL A 124 -5.24 6.96 -1.96
C VAL A 124 -5.02 5.58 -2.58
N TYR A 125 -3.85 5.41 -3.20
CA TYR A 125 -3.40 4.18 -3.85
C TYR A 125 -2.22 3.59 -3.07
N VAL A 126 -2.29 2.30 -2.73
CA VAL A 126 -1.15 1.59 -2.18
C VAL A 126 -0.38 0.92 -3.32
N THR A 127 0.72 1.56 -3.73
CA THR A 127 1.55 1.11 -4.86
C THR A 127 2.51 0.00 -4.47
N LYS A 128 2.75 -0.20 -3.17
CA LYS A 128 3.54 -1.31 -2.65
C LYS A 128 3.07 -1.76 -1.27
N PHE A 129 2.84 -3.06 -1.13
CA PHE A 129 2.83 -3.73 0.17
C PHE A 129 3.48 -5.12 0.08
N SER A 130 3.97 -5.61 1.21
CA SER A 130 4.55 -6.95 1.35
C SER A 130 4.71 -7.29 2.83
N SER A 131 5.05 -8.54 3.14
CA SER A 131 5.49 -8.94 4.48
C SER A 131 6.92 -9.49 4.45
N ASN A 132 7.71 -9.14 5.46
CA ASN A 132 9.03 -9.71 5.72
C ASN A 132 8.98 -10.78 6.83
N ALA A 133 7.81 -11.06 7.40
CA ALA A 133 7.65 -12.07 8.43
C ALA A 133 8.04 -13.46 7.89
N THR A 134 8.71 -14.25 8.71
CA THR A 134 9.14 -15.62 8.38
C THR A 134 8.60 -16.66 9.36
N ARG A 135 7.95 -16.23 10.44
CA ARG A 135 7.40 -17.10 11.49
C ARG A 135 5.88 -17.03 11.54
N PHE A 136 5.25 -18.19 11.48
CA PHE A 136 3.79 -18.30 11.52
C PHE A 136 3.40 -19.58 12.28
N PRO A 137 2.25 -19.51 12.97
CA PRO A 137 2.08 -19.89 14.39
C PRO A 137 3.33 -20.01 15.29
N SER A 138 3.15 -19.88 16.60
CA SER A 138 4.19 -19.51 17.61
C SER A 138 5.40 -20.45 17.82
N ARG A 139 5.75 -21.36 16.89
CA ARG A 139 6.83 -22.35 17.11
C ARG A 139 7.75 -22.67 15.94
N PHE A 140 7.46 -22.24 14.71
CA PHE A 140 8.31 -22.56 13.56
C PHE A 140 8.78 -21.31 12.82
N ASP A 141 10.09 -21.23 12.61
CA ASP A 141 10.72 -20.26 11.72
C ASP A 141 10.99 -20.91 10.39
N TYR A 142 10.23 -20.50 9.37
CA TYR A 142 10.40 -21.01 8.02
C TYR A 142 11.58 -20.35 7.30
N GLY A 143 12.14 -19.26 7.85
CA GLY A 143 13.23 -18.51 7.23
C GLY A 143 12.95 -18.18 5.77
N HIS A 144 13.88 -18.52 4.89
CA HIS A 144 13.73 -18.31 3.43
C HIS A 144 12.67 -19.18 2.75
N SER A 145 12.19 -20.24 3.42
CA SER A 145 11.11 -21.10 2.90
C SER A 145 9.71 -20.60 3.27
N ALA A 146 9.59 -19.55 4.07
CA ALA A 146 8.31 -18.95 4.46
C ALA A 146 7.36 -18.72 3.26
N PRO A 147 7.81 -18.16 2.11
CA PRO A 147 6.93 -17.91 0.96
C PRO A 147 6.36 -19.15 0.30
N GLU A 148 6.80 -20.35 0.69
CA GLU A 148 6.35 -21.62 0.14
C GLU A 148 5.20 -22.22 0.96
N THR A 149 4.79 -21.56 2.05
CA THR A 149 3.75 -22.06 2.95
C THR A 149 2.44 -21.30 2.76
N VAL A 150 1.32 -21.99 3.01
CA VAL A 150 0.00 -21.35 3.10
C VAL A 150 -0.04 -20.36 4.27
N ASP A 151 0.70 -20.64 5.34
CA ASP A 151 0.76 -19.76 6.51
C ASP A 151 1.32 -18.38 6.20
N TYR A 152 2.27 -18.25 5.27
CA TYR A 152 2.78 -16.93 4.81
C TYR A 152 1.77 -16.20 3.92
N ALA A 153 0.91 -16.92 3.19
CA ALA A 153 -0.10 -16.31 2.33
C ALA A 153 -1.20 -15.59 3.14
N LEU A 154 -1.53 -16.09 4.33
CA LEU A 154 -2.58 -15.52 5.19
C LEU A 154 -2.30 -14.08 5.64
N PRO A 155 -1.12 -13.73 6.20
CA PRO A 155 -0.75 -12.35 6.49
C PRO A 155 -0.76 -11.44 5.26
N ILE A 156 -0.34 -11.94 4.09
CA ILE A 156 -0.38 -11.14 2.86
C ILE A 156 -1.83 -10.80 2.48
N MET A 157 -2.76 -11.75 2.61
CA MET A 157 -4.19 -11.49 2.44
C MET A 157 -4.73 -10.54 3.50
N ASP A 158 -4.36 -10.74 4.78
CA ASP A 158 -4.87 -9.92 5.89
C ASP A 158 -4.38 -8.47 5.79
N ASN A 159 -3.12 -8.27 5.38
CA ASN A 159 -2.57 -6.95 5.07
C ASN A 159 -3.33 -6.30 3.91
N ALA A 160 -3.59 -7.03 2.81
CA ALA A 160 -4.36 -6.52 1.68
C ALA A 160 -5.79 -6.13 2.09
N CYS A 161 -6.47 -6.97 2.88
CA CYS A 161 -7.79 -6.68 3.41
C CYS A 161 -7.76 -5.45 4.33
N GLY A 162 -6.77 -5.35 5.21
CA GLY A 162 -6.55 -4.19 6.08
C GLY A 162 -6.42 -2.90 5.27
N ILE A 163 -5.52 -2.88 4.29
CA ILE A 163 -5.28 -1.75 3.40
C ILE A 163 -6.55 -1.33 2.64
N LEU A 164 -7.28 -2.28 2.06
CA LEU A 164 -8.51 -1.98 1.32
C LEU A 164 -9.61 -1.48 2.27
N SER A 165 -9.75 -2.11 3.44
CA SER A 165 -10.69 -1.66 4.47
C SER A 165 -10.36 -0.27 5.02
N SER A 166 -9.10 0.18 4.94
CA SER A 166 -8.71 1.54 5.36
C SER A 166 -9.12 2.66 4.39
N GLY A 167 -9.78 2.31 3.28
CA GLY A 167 -10.23 3.25 2.26
C GLY A 167 -9.22 3.45 1.13
N ALA A 168 -8.20 2.59 1.00
CA ALA A 168 -7.34 2.60 -0.18
C ALA A 168 -8.14 2.11 -1.40
N SER A 169 -7.90 2.74 -2.54
CA SER A 169 -8.51 2.34 -3.82
C SER A 169 -7.89 1.07 -4.40
N ASN A 170 -6.67 0.73 -4.00
CA ASN A 170 -5.99 -0.50 -4.42
C ASN A 170 -4.97 -0.98 -3.37
N ALA A 171 -4.43 -2.18 -3.60
CA ALA A 171 -3.30 -2.72 -2.87
C ALA A 171 -2.42 -3.54 -3.84
N ILE A 172 -1.24 -3.02 -4.18
CA ILE A 172 -0.32 -3.68 -5.12
C ILE A 172 0.79 -4.41 -4.34
N CYS A 173 0.84 -5.73 -4.49
CA CYS A 173 1.89 -6.54 -3.88
C CYS A 173 3.21 -6.32 -4.63
N TRP A 174 4.29 -6.06 -3.90
CA TRP A 174 5.51 -5.46 -4.46
C TRP A 174 6.15 -6.25 -5.62
N TYR A 175 6.47 -7.54 -5.44
CA TYR A 175 7.19 -8.30 -6.46
C TYR A 175 6.31 -9.36 -7.12
N LEU A 176 6.25 -9.32 -8.46
CA LEU A 176 5.71 -10.42 -9.23
C LEU A 176 6.64 -11.65 -9.14
N ALA A 177 7.87 -11.52 -9.61
CA ALA A 177 8.91 -12.56 -9.53
C ALA A 177 10.27 -11.91 -9.26
N ASN A 178 10.91 -12.28 -8.14
CA ASN A 178 12.28 -11.85 -7.81
C ASN A 178 12.99 -12.99 -7.06
N LYS A 179 14.11 -13.45 -7.63
CA LYS A 179 14.89 -14.61 -7.18
C LYS A 179 15.37 -14.50 -5.73
N LEU A 180 15.66 -13.28 -5.26
CA LEU A 180 16.24 -13.04 -3.93
C LEU A 180 15.19 -12.59 -2.91
N SER A 181 13.93 -12.41 -3.32
CA SER A 181 12.92 -11.81 -2.47
C SER A 181 11.87 -12.83 -2.03
N ILE A 182 11.71 -12.93 -0.71
CA ILE A 182 10.63 -13.69 -0.09
C ILE A 182 9.25 -13.08 -0.41
N LYS A 183 9.22 -11.79 -0.76
CA LYS A 183 8.02 -11.01 -1.05
C LYS A 183 7.41 -11.31 -2.43
N SER A 184 8.10 -12.07 -3.27
CA SER A 184 7.63 -12.39 -4.63
C SER A 184 6.46 -13.35 -4.59
N VAL A 185 5.45 -13.13 -5.44
CA VAL A 185 4.28 -14.03 -5.55
C VAL A 185 4.52 -15.21 -6.51
N TYR A 186 5.51 -15.10 -7.39
CA TYR A 186 6.05 -16.20 -8.20
C TYR A 186 7.51 -16.49 -7.85
N LYS A 187 7.91 -17.73 -8.05
CA LYS A 187 9.31 -18.15 -8.11
C LYS A 187 9.96 -17.64 -9.40
N TYR A 188 11.28 -17.68 -9.43
CA TYR A 188 12.06 -17.27 -10.59
C TYR A 188 11.84 -18.17 -11.82
N ASP A 189 11.53 -19.45 -11.61
CA ASP A 189 11.17 -20.40 -12.66
C ASP A 189 9.72 -20.23 -13.17
N GLY A 190 8.98 -19.22 -12.66
CA GLY A 190 7.59 -18.95 -13.01
C GLY A 190 6.57 -19.78 -12.23
N ALA A 191 6.99 -20.69 -11.35
CA ALA A 191 6.06 -21.43 -10.50
C ALA A 191 5.36 -20.48 -9.50
N LYS A 192 4.07 -20.74 -9.28
CA LYS A 192 3.24 -19.96 -8.35
C LYS A 192 3.64 -20.27 -6.91
N ARG A 193 3.63 -19.26 -6.06
CA ARG A 193 3.66 -19.43 -4.60
C ARG A 193 2.25 -19.31 -4.01
N PRO A 194 1.98 -19.84 -2.80
CA PRO A 194 0.65 -19.80 -2.19
C PRO A 194 0.01 -18.41 -2.14
N GLN A 195 0.79 -17.36 -1.85
CA GLN A 195 0.32 -15.96 -1.82
C GLN A 195 -0.24 -15.46 -3.16
N ARG A 196 0.21 -16.00 -4.30
CA ARG A 196 -0.34 -15.64 -5.61
C ARG A 196 -1.79 -16.09 -5.72
N ASP A 197 -2.06 -17.33 -5.34
CA ASP A 197 -3.41 -17.90 -5.45
C ASP A 197 -4.35 -17.29 -4.40
N ALA A 198 -3.81 -17.01 -3.21
CA ALA A 198 -4.49 -16.28 -2.15
C ALA A 198 -4.93 -14.86 -2.59
N LEU A 199 -4.02 -14.08 -3.20
CA LEU A 199 -4.35 -12.76 -3.75
C LEU A 199 -5.30 -12.84 -4.95
N ALA A 200 -5.17 -13.86 -5.80
CA ALA A 200 -6.08 -14.06 -6.92
C ALA A 200 -7.50 -14.39 -6.46
N LEU A 201 -7.65 -15.15 -5.36
CA LEU A 201 -8.94 -15.41 -4.74
C LEU A 201 -9.54 -14.12 -4.17
N LEU A 202 -8.74 -13.31 -3.47
CA LEU A 202 -9.16 -12.02 -2.93
C LEU A 202 -9.65 -11.09 -4.04
N TYR A 203 -8.90 -10.95 -5.12
CA TYR A 203 -9.26 -10.13 -6.29
C TYR A 203 -10.57 -10.55 -6.96
N LYS A 204 -10.89 -11.86 -6.95
CA LYS A 204 -12.16 -12.37 -7.46
C LYS A 204 -13.34 -12.13 -6.52
N THR A 205 -13.06 -11.96 -5.23
CA THR A 205 -14.08 -11.88 -4.17
C THR A 205 -14.45 -10.43 -3.88
N ILE A 206 -13.46 -9.53 -3.90
CA ILE A 206 -13.68 -8.10 -3.67
C ILE A 206 -14.26 -7.47 -4.95
N PRO A 207 -15.31 -6.63 -4.84
CA PRO A 207 -15.81 -5.86 -5.96
C PRO A 207 -14.69 -5.02 -6.59
N GLN A 208 -14.55 -5.08 -7.92
CA GLN A 208 -13.54 -4.31 -8.64
C GLN A 208 -13.88 -2.81 -8.76
N SER A 209 -15.12 -2.46 -8.44
CA SER A 209 -15.62 -1.08 -8.39
C SER A 209 -16.64 -0.97 -7.24
N GLY A 210 -16.70 0.22 -6.63
CA GLY A 210 -17.59 0.49 -5.50
C GLY A 210 -16.85 0.81 -4.21
N ILE A 211 -17.60 1.21 -3.19
CA ILE A 211 -17.09 1.54 -1.86
C ILE A 211 -16.99 0.25 -1.05
N ILE A 212 -15.80 -0.04 -0.51
CA ILE A 212 -15.63 -1.08 0.50
C ILE A 212 -16.05 -0.46 1.83
N PHE A 213 -17.25 -0.79 2.30
CA PHE A 213 -17.75 -0.33 3.59
C PHE A 213 -16.84 -0.80 4.73
N GLN A 214 -16.51 0.09 5.67
CA GLN A 214 -15.89 -0.33 6.92
C GLN A 214 -16.98 -0.96 7.80
N SER A 215 -16.67 -2.06 8.51
CA SER A 215 -17.65 -2.66 9.44
C SER A 215 -18.13 -1.71 10.54
N ASN A 216 -17.38 -0.63 10.81
CA ASN A 216 -17.77 0.42 11.73
C ASN A 216 -18.88 1.33 11.19
N ASP A 217 -19.11 1.35 9.86
CA ASP A 217 -20.23 2.05 9.23
C ASP A 217 -21.56 1.29 9.41
N VAL A 218 -21.53 0.07 9.95
CA VAL A 218 -22.70 -0.82 10.13
C VAL A 218 -23.25 -0.76 11.57
N ILE A 219 -22.64 0.01 12.49
CA ILE A 219 -23.11 0.13 13.87
C ILE A 219 -23.68 1.55 14.12
N TRP A 220 -24.80 1.89 13.48
CA TRP A 220 -25.56 3.09 13.87
C TRP A 220 -27.09 3.04 13.64
N GLU A 221 -27.71 1.87 13.43
CA GLU A 221 -29.17 1.80 13.21
C GLU A 221 -29.96 0.84 14.13
N HIS A 222 -29.38 0.30 15.22
CA HIS A 222 -30.12 -0.62 16.10
C HIS A 222 -30.23 -0.22 17.58
N GLN A 223 -30.06 1.07 17.93
CA GLN A 223 -30.31 1.53 19.31
C GLN A 223 -31.15 2.81 19.45
N THR A 224 -32.14 3.03 18.58
CA THR A 224 -33.20 4.05 18.81
C THR A 224 -34.58 3.52 18.49
N THR A 225 -34.98 2.42 19.14
CA THR A 225 -36.40 2.20 19.44
C THR A 225 -36.54 1.34 20.69
N LYS A 226 -36.53 2.00 21.84
CA LYS A 226 -37.36 1.58 22.97
C LYS A 226 -38.12 2.82 23.43
N GLN A 227 -39.39 2.86 23.03
CA GLN A 227 -40.44 3.56 23.75
C GLN A 227 -40.66 2.89 25.10
#